data_AF-A0A352MUV4-F1
#
_entry.id   AF-A0A352MUV4-F1
#
_cell.length_a   1.000
_cell.length_b   1.000
_cell.length_c   1.000
_cell.angle_alpha   90.00
_cell.angle_beta   90.00
_cell.angle_gamma   90.00
#
_symmetry.space_group_name_H-M   'P 1'
#
loop_
_entity.id
_entity.type
_entity.pdbx_description
1 polymer ?
#
loop_
_entity_poly.entity_id
_entity_poly.type
_entity_poly.pdbx_seq_one_letter_code
_entity_poly.pdbx_strand_id
1 'polypeptide(L)'
;MDDERYQVSIPANVKIRTELINGIGIKELITTAIAGTISIFIDLFIYAITKNYLICIIIFGVVTGFTFIAVMKDKNNSCIADMVKNMCQFFKGQKYFEFDIEEKK
;
A
#
# COMPACT_ATOMS: atom_id res chain seq x y z
N MET A 1 5.55 -16.55 43.94
CA MET A 1 6.67 -15.60 43.92
C MET A 1 7.39 -15.81 42.60
N ASP A 2 7.32 -14.78 41.73
CA ASP A 2 8.31 -14.47 40.70
C ASP A 2 8.53 -15.39 39.48
N ASP A 3 7.52 -15.60 38.65
CA ASP A 3 7.71 -16.07 37.25
C ASP A 3 7.26 -15.03 36.19
N GLU A 4 7.09 -13.77 36.58
CA GLU A 4 6.74 -12.67 35.65
C GLU A 4 7.94 -11.88 35.12
N ARG A 5 9.16 -12.22 35.56
CA ARG A 5 10.36 -11.46 35.22
C ARG A 5 11.04 -12.12 34.04
N TYR A 6 10.67 -11.70 32.83
CA TYR A 6 11.49 -11.57 31.61
C TYR A 6 10.54 -11.55 30.40
N GLN A 7 9.50 -10.71 30.42
CA GLN A 7 8.98 -10.19 29.16
C GLN A 7 10.07 -9.29 28.58
N VAL A 8 10.91 -9.87 27.73
CA VAL A 8 11.80 -9.11 26.87
C VAL A 8 10.90 -8.32 25.92
N SER A 9 10.53 -7.12 26.34
CA SER A 9 9.87 -6.14 25.50
C SER A 9 10.88 -5.71 24.44
N ILE A 10 11.01 -6.52 23.38
CA ILE A 10 11.73 -6.12 22.18
C ILE A 10 11.03 -4.84 21.72
N PRO A 11 11.71 -3.68 21.72
CA PRO A 11 11.07 -2.46 21.30
C PRO A 11 10.63 -2.65 19.86
N ALA A 12 9.31 -2.63 19.65
CA ALA A 12 8.75 -2.73 18.32
C ALA A 12 9.26 -1.52 17.52
N ASN A 13 10.14 -1.79 16.58
CA ASN A 13 10.50 -0.89 15.48
C ASN A 13 11.17 0.41 15.93
N VAL A 14 12.48 0.36 16.24
CA VAL A 14 13.31 1.56 16.32
C VAL A 14 13.20 2.29 14.98
N LYS A 15 12.74 3.55 15.02
CA LYS A 15 12.55 4.37 13.81
C LYS A 15 13.91 4.75 13.23
N ILE A 16 14.45 3.91 12.35
CA ILE A 16 15.74 4.14 11.67
C ILE A 16 15.57 5.07 10.45
N ARG A 17 14.33 5.22 9.95
CA ARG A 17 14.01 6.04 8.77
C ARG A 17 13.60 7.46 9.16
N THR A 18 14.02 8.44 8.38
CA THR A 18 13.53 9.82 8.51
C THR A 18 12.09 9.90 7.99
N GLU A 19 11.16 10.10 8.92
CA GLU A 19 9.75 10.29 8.63
C GLU A 19 9.41 11.77 8.76
N LEU A 20 8.74 12.34 7.76
CA LEU A 20 8.17 13.69 7.83
C LEU A 20 6.89 13.68 8.68
N ILE A 21 6.07 12.65 8.50
CA ILE A 21 4.86 12.34 9.26
C ILE A 21 4.95 10.86 9.61
N ASN A 22 4.40 10.45 10.76
CA ASN A 22 4.41 9.05 11.17
C ASN A 22 3.89 8.13 10.04
N GLY A 23 4.71 7.22 9.52
CA GLY A 23 4.38 6.37 8.38
C GLY A 23 4.76 6.92 7.00
N ILE A 24 5.24 8.16 6.88
CA ILE A 24 5.54 8.82 5.60
C ILE A 24 6.94 9.41 5.62
N GLY A 25 7.83 8.85 4.80
CA GLY A 25 9.13 9.41 4.50
C GLY A 25 9.15 10.18 3.18
N ILE A 26 10.35 10.60 2.79
CA ILE A 26 10.59 11.33 1.54
C ILE A 26 10.28 10.45 0.32
N LYS A 27 10.53 9.14 0.41
CA LYS A 27 10.31 8.21 -0.71
C LYS A 27 8.82 8.12 -1.06
N GLU A 28 7.98 7.98 -0.05
CA GLU A 28 6.52 7.89 -0.18
C GLU A 28 5.93 9.19 -0.74
N LEU A 29 6.49 10.34 -0.34
CA LEU A 29 6.10 11.65 -0.85
C LEU A 29 6.45 11.80 -2.33
N ILE A 30 7.64 11.36 -2.74
CA ILE A 30 8.05 11.34 -4.16
C ILE A 30 7.10 10.44 -4.97
N THR A 31 6.76 9.25 -4.47
CA THR A 31 5.82 8.35 -5.15
C THR A 31 4.45 8.99 -5.32
N THR A 32 3.95 9.66 -4.28
CA THR A 32 2.67 10.40 -4.34
C THR A 32 2.73 11.55 -5.33
N ALA A 33 3.84 12.29 -5.40
CA ALA A 33 4.03 13.38 -6.35
C ALA A 33 4.09 12.90 -7.81
N ILE A 34 4.73 11.76 -8.07
CA ILE A 34 4.75 11.13 -9.39
C ILE A 34 3.33 10.71 -9.79
N ALA A 35 2.58 10.07 -8.89
CA ALA A 35 1.20 9.66 -9.15
C ALA A 35 0.29 10.88 -9.43
N GLY A 36 0.44 11.97 -8.67
CA GLY A 36 -0.27 13.22 -8.91
C GLY A 36 0.09 13.86 -10.25
N THR A 37 1.36 13.78 -10.68
CA THR A 37 1.76 14.29 -12.00
C THR A 37 1.07 13.49 -13.11
N ILE A 38 1.02 12.17 -12.98
CA ILE A 38 0.33 11.29 -13.93
C ILE A 38 -1.18 11.57 -13.96
N SER A 39 -1.81 11.80 -12.80
CA SER A 39 -3.24 12.12 -12.74
C SER A 39 -3.57 13.43 -13.45
N ILE A 40 -2.72 14.46 -13.35
CA ILE A 40 -2.90 15.72 -14.09
C ILE A 40 -2.90 15.47 -15.61
N PHE A 41 -2.01 14.63 -16.12
CA PHE A 41 -2.00 14.28 -17.54
C PHE A 41 -3.31 13.61 -17.97
N ILE A 42 -3.86 12.71 -17.15
CA ILE A 42 -5.14 12.05 -17.41
C ILE A 42 -6.29 13.07 -17.34
N ASP A 43 -6.26 13.97 -16.36
CA ASP A 43 -7.28 15.00 -16.17
C ASP A 43 -7.37 15.97 -17.36
N LEU A 44 -6.26 16.24 -18.06
CA LEU A 44 -6.29 17.03 -19.30
C LEU A 44 -7.15 16.38 -20.39
N PHE A 45 -7.07 15.05 -20.53
CA PHE A 45 -7.93 14.32 -21.47
C PHE A 45 -9.40 14.34 -21.03
N ILE A 46 -9.65 14.17 -19.73
CA ILE A 46 -11.01 14.23 -19.17
C ILE A 46 -11.62 15.62 -19.33
N TYR A 47 -10.82 16.67 -19.13
CA TYR A 47 -11.22 18.05 -19.31
C TYR A 47 -11.57 18.36 -20.77
N ALA A 48 -10.80 17.81 -21.72
CA ALA A 48 -11.05 18.02 -23.14
C ALA A 48 -12.47 17.57 -23.56
N ILE A 49 -12.98 16.49 -22.94
CA ILE A 49 -14.30 15.92 -23.19
C ILE A 49 -15.37 16.64 -22.35
N THR A 50 -15.14 16.77 -21.05
CA THR A 50 -16.18 17.18 -20.10
C THR A 50 -16.33 18.70 -20.00
N LYS A 51 -15.27 19.45 -20.35
CA LYS A 51 -15.18 20.92 -20.22
C LYS A 51 -15.53 21.44 -18.81
N ASN A 52 -15.40 20.59 -17.79
CA ASN A 52 -15.74 20.91 -16.42
C ASN A 52 -14.53 20.70 -15.51
N TYR A 53 -14.04 21.78 -14.93
CA TYR A 53 -12.84 21.77 -14.08
C TYR A 53 -13.09 21.10 -12.71
N LEU A 54 -14.33 21.11 -12.20
CA LEU A 54 -14.65 20.52 -10.89
C LEU A 54 -14.39 19.01 -10.89
N ILE A 55 -14.73 18.34 -12.01
CA ILE A 55 -14.53 16.90 -12.16
C ILE A 55 -13.04 16.55 -12.13
N CYS A 56 -12.21 17.33 -12.81
CA CYS A 56 -10.76 17.16 -12.78
C CYS A 56 -10.18 17.35 -11.37
N ILE A 57 -10.62 18.38 -10.63
CA ILE A 57 -10.14 18.60 -9.25
C ILE A 57 -10.52 17.43 -8.35
N ILE A 58 -11.74 16.91 -8.48
CA ILE A 58 -12.20 15.77 -7.68
C ILE A 58 -11.36 14.53 -8.00
N ILE A 59 -11.15 14.23 -9.28
CA ILE A 59 -10.34 13.08 -9.70
C ILE A 59 -8.90 13.22 -9.22
N PHE A 60 -8.27 14.37 -9.44
CA PHE A 60 -6.93 14.67 -8.94
C PHE A 60 -6.82 14.46 -7.43
N GLY A 61 -7.77 15.01 -6.65
CA GLY A 61 -7.80 14.91 -5.20
C GLY A 61 -7.97 13.47 -4.72
N VAL A 62 -8.88 12.71 -5.35
CA VAL A 62 -9.13 11.30 -5.01
C VAL A 62 -7.91 10.46 -5.34
N VAL A 63 -7.32 10.59 -6.52
CA VAL A 63 -6.15 9.79 -6.93
C VAL A 63 -4.94 10.09 -6.06
N THR A 64 -4.64 11.37 -5.84
CA THR A 64 -3.48 11.78 -5.03
C THR A 64 -3.67 11.41 -3.56
N GLY A 65 -4.85 11.66 -3.00
CA GLY A 65 -5.18 11.33 -1.62
C GLY A 65 -5.21 9.83 -1.35
N PHE A 66 -5.80 9.05 -2.26
CA PHE A 66 -5.79 7.59 -2.16
C PHE A 66 -4.37 7.04 -2.26
N THR A 67 -3.55 7.54 -3.20
CA THR A 67 -2.16 7.12 -3.34
C THR A 67 -1.37 7.42 -2.07
N PHE A 68 -1.53 8.62 -1.49
CA PHE A 68 -0.88 9.02 -0.25
C PHE A 68 -1.16 8.05 0.91
N ILE A 69 -2.43 7.65 1.07
CA ILE A 69 -2.82 6.66 2.08
C ILE A 69 -2.28 5.27 1.72
N ALA A 70 -2.29 4.89 0.45
CA ALA A 70 -1.86 3.57 0.00
C ALA A 70 -0.36 3.31 0.23
N VAL A 71 0.47 4.35 0.12
CA VAL A 71 1.92 4.27 0.37
C VAL A 71 2.29 4.53 1.83
N MET A 72 1.34 5.00 2.66
CA MET A 72 1.57 5.24 4.08
C MET A 72 1.92 3.92 4.78
N LYS A 73 3.06 3.93 5.47
CA LYS A 73 3.57 2.76 6.20
C LYS A 73 2.94 2.65 7.59
N ASP A 74 2.59 1.43 7.94
CA ASP A 74 2.10 1.08 9.26
C ASP A 74 3.24 0.92 10.30
N LYS A 75 2.88 0.51 11.51
CA LYS A 75 3.83 0.23 12.60
C LYS A 75 4.84 -0.88 12.26
N ASN A 76 4.48 -1.76 11.33
CA ASN A 76 5.27 -2.90 10.88
C ASN A 76 6.05 -2.58 9.58
N ASN A 77 6.16 -1.30 9.21
CA ASN A 77 6.87 -0.83 8.01
C ASN A 77 6.30 -1.36 6.67
N SER A 78 5.06 -1.87 6.68
CA SER A 78 4.32 -2.33 5.51
C SER A 78 3.32 -1.28 5.07
N CYS A 79 2.94 -1.25 3.79
CA CYS A 79 1.89 -0.37 3.28
C CYS A 79 0.79 -1.16 2.52
N ILE A 80 -0.32 -0.50 2.19
CA ILE A 80 -1.43 -1.11 1.45
C ILE A 80 -0.93 -1.60 0.07
N ALA A 81 -0.08 -0.82 -0.59
CA ALA A 81 0.51 -1.21 -1.87
C ALA A 81 1.34 -2.51 -1.76
N ASP A 82 2.09 -2.68 -0.67
CA ASP A 82 2.84 -3.92 -0.40
C ASP A 82 1.92 -5.10 -0.15
N MET A 83 0.82 -4.90 0.58
CA MET A 83 -0.18 -5.94 0.83
C MET A 83 -0.82 -6.41 -0.48
N VAL A 84 -1.21 -5.49 -1.37
CA VAL A 84 -1.74 -5.81 -2.69
C VAL A 84 -0.71 -6.56 -3.53
N LYS A 85 0.56 -6.12 -3.52
CA LYS A 85 1.65 -6.80 -4.22
C LYS A 85 1.86 -8.23 -3.71
N ASN A 86 1.77 -8.46 -2.41
CA ASN A 86 1.91 -9.78 -1.80
C ASN A 86 0.73 -10.68 -2.16
N MET A 87 -0.49 -10.14 -2.16
CA MET A 87 -1.69 -10.85 -2.61
C MET A 87 -1.56 -11.31 -4.07
N CYS A 88 -1.12 -10.43 -4.96
CA CYS A 88 -0.89 -10.74 -6.37
C CYS A 88 0.17 -11.85 -6.56
N GLN A 89 1.24 -11.82 -5.77
CA GLN A 89 2.25 -12.88 -5.80
C GLN A 89 1.69 -14.21 -5.28
N PHE A 90 0.89 -14.16 -4.20
CA PHE A 90 0.25 -15.34 -3.64
C PHE A 90 -0.68 -16.02 -4.66
N PHE A 91 -1.55 -15.26 -5.34
CA PHE A 91 -2.43 -15.80 -6.38
C PHE A 91 -1.65 -16.46 -7.52
N LYS A 92 -0.52 -15.89 -7.94
CA LYS A 92 0.33 -16.48 -8.97
C LYS A 92 1.08 -17.73 -8.50
N GLY A 93 1.32 -17.87 -7.20
CA GLY A 93 2.10 -18.96 -6.61
C GLY A 93 1.28 -20.15 -6.13
N GLN A 94 -0.05 -20.12 -6.23
CA GLN A 94 -0.90 -21.24 -5.82
C GLN A 94 -0.63 -22.46 -6.71
N LYS A 95 -0.11 -23.54 -6.09
CA LYS A 95 -0.01 -24.85 -6.72
C LYS A 95 -1.31 -25.60 -6.50
N TYR A 96 -1.89 -26.12 -7.57
CA TYR A 96 -2.99 -27.06 -7.50
C TYR A 96 -2.44 -28.45 -7.17
N PHE A 97 -2.96 -29.06 -6.10
CA PHE A 97 -2.63 -30.44 -5.74
C PHE A 97 -3.88 -31.28 -5.98
N GLU A 98 -3.80 -32.17 -6.97
CA GLU A 98 -4.83 -33.17 -7.24
C GLU A 98 -4.64 -34.34 -6.28
N PHE A 99 -5.70 -34.71 -5.55
CA PHE A 99 -5.67 -35.86 -4.64
C PHE A 99 -6.29 -37.05 -5.36
N ASP A 100 -5.48 -38.07 -5.64
CA ASP A 100 -5.97 -39.33 -6.18
C ASP A 100 -6.53 -40.16 -5.02
N ILE A 101 -7.84 -40.41 -5.04
CA ILE A 101 -8.49 -41.26 -4.04
C ILE A 101 -8.35 -42.69 -4.58
N GLU A 102 -7.26 -43.37 -4.20
CA GLU A 102 -7.15 -44.82 -4.42
C GLU A 102 -8.23 -45.53 -3.57
N GLU A 103 -9.38 -45.78 -4.18
CA GLU A 103 -10.36 -46.72 -3.64
C GLU A 103 -9.72 -48.12 -3.62
N LYS A 104 -9.25 -48.54 -2.43
CA LYS A 104 -8.90 -49.94 -2.18
C LYS A 104 -10.14 -50.81 -2.40
N LYS A 105 -10.14 -51.53 -3.53
CA LYS A 105 -11.02 -52.68 -3.79
C LYS A 105 -10.64 -53.88 -2.93
#